data_AF-G7ESI2-F1
#
_entry.id   AF-G7ESI2-F1
#
_cell.length_a   1.000
_cell.length_b   1.000
_cell.length_c   1.000
_cell.angle_alpha   90.00
_cell.angle_beta   90.00
_cell.angle_gamma   90.00
#
_symmetry.space_group_name_H-M   'P 1'
#
loop_
_entity.id
_entity.type
_entity.pdbx_description
1 polymer ?
#
loop_
_entity_poly.entity_id
_entity_poly.type
_entity_poly.pdbx_seq_one_letter_code
_entity_poly.pdbx_strand_id
1 'polypeptide(L)'
;MNAIKDQDLTKKQLILNIVLHAIEQANFTIRNLNKRSTIGMLMQCEDTLTDLLPIVKLIADDDVNFERAYSLMSIALHAVQTGGEPMEIEL
;
A
#
# COMPACT_ATOMS: atom_id res chain seq x y z
N MET A 1 -23.20 28.19 2.04
CA MET A 1 -23.51 26.77 2.31
C MET A 1 -23.21 26.00 1.03
N ASN A 2 -22.18 25.16 1.04
CA ASN A 2 -21.62 24.48 -0.13
C ASN A 2 -21.49 22.97 0.12
N ALA A 3 -22.47 22.40 0.83
CA ALA A 3 -22.39 21.08 1.45
C ALA A 3 -21.95 19.95 0.48
N ILE A 4 -22.30 20.05 -0.80
CA ILE A 4 -21.88 19.09 -1.84
C ILE A 4 -20.37 19.17 -2.11
N LYS A 5 -19.81 20.38 -2.24
CA LYS A 5 -18.36 20.58 -2.43
C LYS A 5 -17.55 20.19 -1.19
N ASP A 6 -18.10 20.42 0.00
CA ASP A 6 -17.47 20.04 1.27
C ASP A 6 -17.45 18.51 1.45
N GLN A 7 -18.50 17.80 0.99
CA GLN A 7 -18.55 16.33 0.95
C GLN A 7 -17.54 15.73 -0.04
N ASP A 8 -17.37 16.31 -1.23
CA ASP A 8 -16.39 15.83 -2.20
C ASP A 8 -14.94 15.97 -1.69
N LEU A 9 -14.62 17.09 -1.04
CA LEU A 9 -13.29 17.32 -0.49
C LEU A 9 -12.95 16.34 0.64
N THR A 10 -13.91 16.12 1.55
CA THR A 10 -13.74 15.17 2.66
C THR A 10 -13.59 13.72 2.17
N LYS A 11 -14.31 13.32 1.12
CA LYS A 11 -14.15 12.01 0.49
C LYS A 11 -12.76 11.84 -0.14
N LYS A 12 -12.26 12.84 -0.87
CA LYS A 12 -10.89 12.81 -1.44
C LYS A 12 -9.82 12.70 -0.36
N GLN A 13 -9.98 13.44 0.75
CA GLN A 13 -9.05 13.34 1.88
C GLN A 13 -9.09 11.95 2.53
N LEU A 14 -10.27 11.35 2.68
CA LEU A 14 -10.40 10.00 3.21
C LEU A 14 -9.69 8.96 2.32
N ILE A 15 -9.87 9.04 0.99
CA ILE A 15 -9.19 8.15 0.04
C ILE A 15 -7.67 8.27 0.15
N LEU A 16 -7.16 9.50 0.18
CA LEU A 16 -5.72 9.74 0.37
C LEU A 16 -5.22 9.13 1.69
N ASN A 17 -5.95 9.33 2.79
CA ASN A 17 -5.57 8.77 4.09
C ASN A 17 -5.57 7.23 4.10
N ILE A 18 -6.52 6.60 3.39
CA ILE A 18 -6.57 5.13 3.25
C ILE A 18 -5.31 4.63 2.53
N VAL A 19 -4.95 5.25 1.40
CA VAL A 19 -3.75 4.83 0.64
C VAL A 19 -2.48 5.08 1.45
N LEU A 20 -2.35 6.24 2.10
CA LEU A 20 -1.21 6.54 2.97
C LEU A 20 -1.07 5.52 4.10
N HIS A 21 -2.18 5.12 4.72
CA HIS A 21 -2.16 4.12 5.78
C HIS A 21 -1.76 2.72 5.26
N ALA A 22 -2.24 2.34 4.08
CA ALA A 22 -1.81 1.09 3.43
C ALA A 22 -0.30 1.10 3.13
N ILE A 23 0.23 2.21 2.61
CA ILE A 23 1.67 2.37 2.39
C ILE A 23 2.46 2.26 3.69
N GLU A 24 1.99 2.90 4.76
CA GLU A 24 2.63 2.86 6.07
C GLU A 24 2.72 1.43 6.63
N GLN A 25 1.63 0.66 6.56
CA GLN A 25 1.59 -0.73 7.02
C GLN A 25 2.49 -1.64 6.18
N ALA A 26 2.43 -1.51 4.86
CA ALA A 26 3.30 -2.26 3.95
C ALA A 26 4.79 -1.96 4.24
N ASN A 27 5.16 -0.68 4.34
CA ASN A 27 6.54 -0.27 4.63
C ASN A 27 7.00 -0.69 6.03
N PHE A 28 6.10 -0.74 7.01
CA PHE A 28 6.44 -1.27 8.34
C PHE A 28 6.89 -2.73 8.27
N THR A 29 6.15 -3.58 7.55
CA THR A 29 6.51 -5.00 7.43
C THR A 29 7.72 -5.23 6.53
N ILE A 30 7.87 -4.47 5.44
CA ILE A 30 9.07 -4.48 4.58
C ILE A 30 10.31 -4.13 5.40
N ARG A 31 10.27 -3.06 6.21
CA ARG A 31 11.41 -2.68 7.07
C ARG A 31 11.71 -3.74 8.11
N ASN A 32 10.70 -4.41 8.67
CA ASN A 32 10.93 -5.50 9.63
C ASN A 32 11.61 -6.70 8.95
N LEU A 33 11.16 -7.09 7.76
CA LEU A 33 11.76 -8.14 6.97
C LEU A 33 13.22 -7.80 6.61
N ASN A 34 13.47 -6.60 6.09
CA ASN A 34 14.81 -6.13 5.71
C ASN A 34 15.75 -6.02 6.91
N LYS A 35 15.23 -5.69 8.10
CA LYS A 35 16.00 -5.66 9.34
C LYS A 35 16.27 -7.06 9.92
N ARG A 36 15.33 -7.99 9.74
CA ARG A 36 15.41 -9.34 10.29
C ARG A 36 14.67 -10.33 9.39
N SER A 37 15.43 -10.98 8.49
CA SER A 37 14.89 -11.97 7.56
C SER A 37 14.66 -13.34 8.23
N THR A 38 13.55 -13.45 8.97
CA THR A 38 13.01 -14.74 9.42
C THR A 38 11.80 -15.15 8.59
N ILE A 39 11.48 -16.44 8.58
CA ILE A 39 10.26 -16.96 7.93
C ILE A 39 9.01 -16.23 8.45
N GLY A 40 8.94 -15.95 9.75
CA GLY A 40 7.79 -15.22 10.33
C GLY A 40 7.66 -13.79 9.80
N MET A 41 8.77 -13.09 9.58
CA MET A 41 8.74 -11.75 8.98
C MET A 41 8.40 -11.80 7.49
N LEU A 42 8.85 -12.84 6.78
CA LEU A 42 8.51 -13.07 5.38
C LEU A 42 7.00 -13.27 5.23
N MET A 43 6.41 -14.19 5.99
CA MET A 43 4.97 -14.46 5.98
C MET A 43 4.17 -13.20 6.34
N GLN A 44 4.56 -12.49 7.40
CA GLN A 44 3.87 -11.26 7.79
C GLN A 44 3.90 -10.19 6.69
N CYS A 45 5.02 -10.03 6.00
CA CYS A 45 5.16 -9.08 4.91
C CYS A 45 4.33 -9.50 3.70
N GLU A 46 4.36 -10.79 3.33
CA GLU A 46 3.56 -11.34 2.24
C GLU A 46 2.07 -11.18 2.49
N ASP A 47 1.59 -11.56 3.68
CA ASP A 47 0.19 -11.46 4.08
C ASP A 47 -0.28 -9.99 4.04
N THR A 48 0.51 -9.08 4.62
CA THR A 48 0.19 -7.64 4.65
C THR A 48 0.09 -7.05 3.25
N LEU A 49 1.05 -7.37 2.37
CA LEU A 49 1.03 -6.88 1.00
C LEU A 49 -0.13 -7.50 0.20
N THR A 50 -0.43 -8.78 0.41
CA THR A 50 -1.55 -9.48 -0.23
C THR A 50 -2.90 -8.89 0.16
N ASP A 51 -3.07 -8.51 1.43
CA ASP A 51 -4.31 -7.92 1.94
C ASP A 51 -4.51 -6.47 1.47
N LEU A 52 -3.43 -5.68 1.42
CA LEU A 52 -3.49 -4.25 1.08
C LEU A 52 -3.53 -3.97 -0.42
N LEU A 53 -2.89 -4.81 -1.24
CA LEU A 53 -2.77 -4.59 -2.69
C LEU A 53 -4.14 -4.45 -3.39
N PRO A 54 -5.16 -5.28 -3.10
CA PRO A 54 -6.50 -5.12 -3.68
C PRO A 54 -7.17 -3.80 -3.30
N ILE A 55 -6.95 -3.30 -2.08
CA ILE A 55 -7.53 -2.03 -1.61
C ILE A 55 -6.93 -0.86 -2.40
N VAL A 56 -5.59 -0.83 -2.54
CA VAL A 56 -4.90 0.20 -3.31
C VAL A 56 -5.26 0.11 -4.79
N LYS A 57 -5.42 -1.11 -5.33
CA LYS A 57 -5.88 -1.33 -6.70
C LYS A 57 -7.26 -0.73 -6.96
N LEU A 58 -8.23 -0.99 -6.09
CA LEU A 58 -9.60 -0.46 -6.24
C LEU A 58 -9.61 1.07 -6.30
N ILE A 59 -8.71 1.72 -5.57
CA ILE A 59 -8.57 3.19 -5.58
C ILE A 59 -7.84 3.65 -6.85
N ALA A 60 -6.75 2.99 -7.24
CA ALA A 60 -5.98 3.33 -8.43
C ALA A 60 -6.77 3.16 -9.74
N ASP A 61 -7.71 2.19 -9.78
CA ASP A 61 -8.61 1.99 -10.91
C ASP A 61 -9.62 3.18 -11.06
N ASP A 62 -9.88 3.95 -10.00
CA ASP A 62 -10.76 5.14 -10.00
C ASP A 62 -9.98 6.48 -10.08
N ASP A 63 -8.79 6.54 -9.50
CA ASP A 63 -7.93 7.73 -9.46
C ASP A 63 -6.46 7.37 -9.79
N VAL A 64 -6.05 7.78 -10.99
CA VAL A 64 -4.71 7.54 -11.58
C VAL A 64 -3.56 8.05 -10.71
N ASN A 65 -3.80 9.00 -9.80
CA ASN A 65 -2.76 9.49 -8.89
C ASN A 65 -2.22 8.38 -7.97
N PHE A 66 -2.96 7.27 -7.79
CA PHE A 66 -2.57 6.14 -6.96
C PHE A 66 -1.99 4.95 -7.75
N GLU A 67 -1.87 5.05 -9.07
CA GLU A 67 -1.31 3.98 -9.92
C GLU A 67 0.14 3.64 -9.53
N ARG A 68 0.93 4.65 -9.14
CA ARG A 68 2.31 4.46 -8.67
C ARG A 68 2.34 3.63 -7.39
N ALA A 69 1.53 3.97 -6.40
CA ALA A 69 1.45 3.23 -5.14
C ALA A 69 1.04 1.76 -5.36
N TYR A 70 0.05 1.52 -6.22
CA TYR A 70 -0.35 0.16 -6.62
C TYR A 70 0.81 -0.61 -7.27
N SER A 71 1.48 0.02 -8.23
CA SER A 71 2.59 -0.61 -8.98
C SER A 71 3.75 -1.00 -8.07
N LEU A 72 4.15 -0.10 -7.18
CA LEU A 72 5.23 -0.35 -6.22
C LEU A 72 4.86 -1.44 -5.20
N MET A 73 3.61 -1.44 -4.71
CA MET A 73 3.13 -2.48 -3.80
C MET A 73 3.10 -3.86 -4.48
N SER A 74 2.71 -3.92 -5.75
CA SER A 74 2.73 -5.14 -6.56
C SER A 74 4.17 -5.67 -6.76
N ILE A 75 5.12 -4.77 -7.04
CA ILE A 75 6.55 -5.10 -7.17
C ILE A 75 7.10 -5.64 -5.83
N ALA A 76 6.76 -4.99 -4.72
CA ALA A 76 7.19 -5.43 -3.39
C ALA A 76 6.63 -6.83 -3.06
N LEU A 77 5.35 -7.09 -3.34
CA LEU A 77 4.74 -8.41 -3.15
C LEU A 77 5.44 -9.47 -4.01
N HIS A 78 5.71 -9.16 -5.28
CA HIS A 78 6.41 -10.09 -6.16
C HIS A 78 7.81 -10.42 -5.66
N ALA A 79 8.55 -9.42 -5.15
CA ALA A 79 9.86 -9.63 -4.55
C ALA A 79 9.77 -10.59 -3.36
N VAL A 80 8.83 -10.35 -2.43
CA VAL A 80 8.60 -11.24 -1.27
C VAL A 80 8.30 -12.68 -1.71
N GLN A 81 7.40 -12.87 -2.68
CA GLN A 81 6.97 -14.20 -3.16
C GLN A 81 8.06 -14.97 -3.92
N THR A 82 9.02 -14.26 -4.52
CA THR A 82 10.11 -14.86 -5.30
C THR A 82 11.42 -14.99 -4.51
N GLY A 83 11.43 -14.58 -3.24
CA GLY A 83 12.63 -14.56 -2.41
C GLY A 83 13.61 -13.41 -2.73
N GLY A 84 13.14 -12.37 -3.43
CA GLY A 84 13.85 -11.12 -3.64
C GLY A 84 13.78 -10.16 -2.44
N GLU A 85 14.40 -9.00 -2.59
CA GLU A 85 14.41 -7.94 -1.57
C GLU A 85 13.34 -6.88 -1.88
N PRO A 86 12.27 -6.76 -1.07
CA PRO A 86 11.25 -5.74 -1.30
C PRO A 86 11.77 -4.34 -0.94
N MET A 87 11.40 -3.37 -1.78
CA MET A 87 11.66 -1.95 -1.56
C MET A 87 10.45 -1.25 -0.95
N GLU A 88 10.69 -0.20 -0.16
CA GLU A 88 9.62 0.62 0.38
C GLU A 88 8.81 1.31 -0.73
N ILE A 89 7.51 1.44 -0.49
CA ILE A 89 6.53 2.04 -1.37
C ILE A 89 6.50 3.54 -1.13
N GLU A 90 6.56 4.32 -2.20
CA GLU A 90 6.42 5.77 -2.19
C GLU A 90 5.10 6.17 -2.87
N LEU A 91 4.45 7.22 -2.35
CA LEU A 91 3.27 7.82 -2.98
C LEU A 91 3.70 8.67 -4.18
#